data_AF-A0A257TIJ4-F1
#
_entry.id   AF-A0A257TIJ4-F1
#
_cell.length_a   1.000
_cell.length_b   1.000
_cell.length_c   1.000
_cell.angle_alpha   90.00
_cell.angle_beta   90.00
_cell.angle_gamma   90.00
#
_symmetry.space_group_name_H-M   'P 1'
#
loop_
_entity.id
_entity.type
_entity.pdbx_description
1 polymer ?
#
loop_
_entity_poly.entity_id
_entity_poly.type
_entity_poly.pdbx_seq_one_letter_code
_entity_poly.pdbx_strand_id
1 'polypeptide(L)'
;MTLIRTEKPLEAEKNGEVTATYQYILSCYDSAGVTIPPIPIFYRAAGDTSLRYAPTNPVSFTVKTVAVNMKEGIKDVKSPIKIPFDWRWLLLWILAALLAGGLAFYFYRRYRKSKGTEPAAQVVRISPHEAALKALNELNEKQLWQKG
;
A
#
# COMPACT_ATOMS: atom_id res chain seq x y z
N MET A 1 -17.28 17.57 -22.80
CA MET A 1 -18.19 17.95 -21.72
C MET A 1 -18.50 16.69 -20.93
N THR A 2 -17.93 16.55 -19.73
CA THR A 2 -18.27 15.43 -18.84
C THR A 2 -19.01 16.00 -17.65
N LEU A 3 -20.27 15.58 -17.48
CA LEU A 3 -21.07 15.90 -16.30
C LEU A 3 -20.49 15.12 -15.12
N ILE A 4 -19.83 15.80 -14.19
CA ILE A 4 -19.17 15.13 -13.06
C ILE A 4 -20.21 14.78 -11.99
N ARG A 5 -21.15 15.69 -11.72
CA ARG A 5 -22.11 15.52 -10.63
C ARG A 5 -23.32 16.43 -10.80
N THR A 6 -24.50 15.86 -10.62
CA THR A 6 -25.75 16.59 -10.37
C THR A 6 -26.08 16.44 -8.89
N GLU A 7 -26.15 17.56 -8.18
CA GLU A 7 -26.66 17.55 -6.81
C GLU A 7 -28.19 17.54 -6.81
N LYS A 8 -28.81 17.02 -5.74
CA LYS A 8 -30.27 17.05 -5.60
C LYS A 8 -30.73 18.50 -5.57
N PRO A 9 -31.82 18.86 -6.26
CA PRO A 9 -32.30 20.23 -6.28
C PRO A 9 -32.64 20.68 -4.85
N LEU A 10 -32.19 21.88 -4.49
CA LEU A 10 -32.59 22.52 -3.24
C LEU A 10 -33.92 23.20 -3.49
N GLU A 11 -34.98 22.68 -2.89
CA GLU A 11 -36.31 23.28 -2.89
C GLU A 11 -36.42 24.22 -1.69
N ALA A 12 -36.71 25.50 -1.94
CA ALA A 12 -36.99 26.48 -0.91
C ALA A 12 -38.37 27.10 -1.19
N GLU A 13 -39.26 27.02 -0.20
CA GLU A 13 -40.58 27.64 -0.25
C GLU A 13 -40.52 28.96 0.53
N LYS A 14 -40.78 30.08 -0.16
CA LYS A 14 -40.85 31.40 0.48
C LYS A 14 -42.05 32.16 -0.10
N ASN A 15 -42.97 32.60 0.76
CA ASN A 15 -44.13 33.42 0.37
C ASN A 15 -45.06 32.79 -0.70
N GLY A 16 -45.21 31.46 -0.69
CA GLY A 16 -46.07 30.77 -1.67
C GLY A 16 -45.44 30.59 -3.07
N GLU A 17 -44.19 31.02 -3.24
CA GLU A 17 -43.37 30.70 -4.40
C GLU A 17 -42.44 29.52 -4.08
N VAL A 18 -42.54 28.47 -4.89
CA VAL A 18 -41.65 27.30 -4.84
C VAL A 18 -40.44 27.61 -5.71
N THR A 19 -39.26 27.77 -5.10
CA THR A 19 -38.00 27.97 -5.82
C THR A 19 -37.20 26.67 -5.82
N ALA A 20 -36.97 26.10 -7.00
CA ALA A 20 -36.12 24.92 -7.18
C ALA A 20 -34.74 25.33 -7.74
N THR A 21 -33.66 25.07 -6.99
CA THR A 21 -32.28 25.39 -7.40
C THR A 21 -31.54 24.12 -7.83
N TYR A 22 -31.13 24.04 -9.09
CA TYR A 22 -30.35 22.94 -9.64
C TYR A 22 -28.86 23.32 -9.74
N GLN A 23 -27.99 22.57 -9.08
CA GLN A 23 -26.53 22.77 -9.15
C GLN A 23 -25.87 21.71 -10.02
N TYR A 24 -25.09 22.16 -11.01
CA TYR A 24 -24.37 21.31 -11.96
C TYR A 24 -22.86 21.56 -11.85
N ILE A 25 -22.08 20.49 -11.65
CA ILE A 25 -20.61 20.55 -11.71
C ILE A 25 -20.15 20.02 -13.07
N LEU A 26 -19.54 20.91 -13.85
CA LEU A 26 -19.13 20.66 -15.23
C LEU A 26 -17.61 20.62 -15.33
N SER A 27 -17.08 19.63 -16.06
CA SER A 27 -15.67 19.60 -16.45
C SER A 27 -15.53 19.71 -17.95
N CYS A 28 -14.87 20.79 -18.37
CA CYS A 28 -14.58 21.09 -19.77
C CYS A 28 -13.07 21.27 -19.93
N TYR A 29 -12.46 20.41 -20.74
CA TYR A 29 -11.01 20.40 -20.97
C TYR A 29 -10.60 21.15 -22.24
N ASP A 30 -11.54 21.34 -23.16
CA ASP A 30 -11.29 22.00 -24.45
C ASP A 30 -12.22 23.21 -24.62
N SER A 31 -11.81 24.15 -25.47
CA SER A 31 -12.61 25.31 -25.84
C SER A 31 -13.80 24.86 -26.67
N ALA A 32 -14.97 24.73 -26.03
CA ALA A 32 -16.20 24.32 -26.68
C ALA A 32 -17.37 25.17 -26.21
N GLY A 33 -18.32 25.40 -27.13
CA GLY A 33 -19.65 25.88 -26.78
C GLY A 33 -20.40 24.77 -26.05
N VAL A 34 -20.90 25.09 -24.86
CA VAL A 34 -21.67 24.15 -24.04
C VAL A 34 -23.07 24.73 -23.87
N THR A 35 -24.07 23.92 -24.22
CA THR A 35 -25.48 24.23 -23.99
C THR A 35 -26.03 23.26 -22.96
N ILE A 36 -26.55 23.81 -21.86
CA ILE A 36 -27.35 23.07 -20.90
C ILE A 36 -28.78 22.98 -21.47
N PRO A 37 -29.31 21.77 -21.68
CA PRO A 37 -30.65 21.62 -22.25
C PRO A 37 -31.72 22.12 -21.28
N PRO A 38 -32.91 22.49 -21.78
CA PRO A 38 -34.08 22.82 -20.97
C PRO A 38 -34.38 21.75 -19.92
N ILE A 39 -34.49 22.16 -18.67
CA ILE A 39 -34.95 21.31 -17.57
C ILE A 39 -36.49 21.40 -17.53
N PRO A 40 -37.22 20.27 -17.62
CA PRO A 40 -38.68 20.28 -17.50
C PRO A 40 -39.10 20.41 -16.03
N ILE A 41 -39.90 21.43 -15.73
CA ILE A 41 -40.54 21.59 -14.40
C ILE A 41 -41.96 21.06 -14.49
N PHE A 42 -42.28 20.07 -13.66
CA PHE A 42 -43.61 19.49 -13.60
C PHE A 42 -44.49 20.26 -12.62
N TYR A 43 -45.70 20.61 -13.03
CA TYR A 43 -46.68 21.29 -12.19
C TYR A 43 -48.09 20.75 -12.42
N ARG A 44 -48.98 20.98 -11.46
CA ARG A 44 -50.40 20.66 -11.54
C ARG A 44 -51.20 21.94 -11.43
N ALA A 45 -52.12 22.16 -12.36
CA ALA A 45 -53.08 23.24 -12.26
C ALA A 45 -54.17 22.86 -11.23
N ALA A 46 -54.67 23.84 -10.47
CA ALA A 46 -55.72 23.59 -9.49
C ALA A 46 -56.98 23.05 -10.18
N GLY A 47 -57.42 21.85 -9.81
CA GLY A 47 -58.61 21.19 -10.35
C GLY A 47 -58.37 20.22 -11.53
N ASP A 48 -57.12 20.01 -11.95
CA ASP A 48 -56.76 19.07 -13.02
C ASP A 48 -55.84 17.95 -12.46
N THR A 49 -56.15 16.69 -12.76
CA THR A 49 -55.33 15.53 -12.36
C THR A 49 -54.15 15.32 -13.33
N SER A 50 -54.13 16.01 -14.47
CA SER A 50 -53.07 15.89 -15.46
C SER A 50 -51.77 16.58 -15.02
N LEU A 51 -50.65 15.85 -15.14
CA LEU A 51 -49.32 16.38 -14.88
C LEU A 51 -48.85 17.15 -16.11
N ARG A 52 -48.69 18.47 -15.98
CA ARG A 52 -48.17 19.32 -17.05
C ARG A 52 -46.69 19.60 -16.81
N TYR A 53 -45.95 19.90 -17.87
CA TYR A 53 -44.56 20.31 -17.77
C TYR A 53 -44.35 21.65 -18.47
N ALA A 54 -43.50 22.49 -17.89
CA ALA A 54 -43.00 23.71 -18.50
C ALA A 54 -41.48 23.56 -18.73
N PRO A 55 -40.99 23.66 -19.98
CA PRO A 55 -39.56 23.68 -20.23
C PRO A 55 -38.94 25.01 -19.78
N THR A 56 -37.77 24.96 -19.16
CA THR A 56 -36.98 26.15 -18.84
C THR A 56 -36.14 26.63 -20.03
N ASN A 57 -35.62 27.86 -19.95
CA ASN A 57 -34.78 28.40 -20.99
C ASN A 57 -33.42 27.66 -21.03
N PRO A 58 -32.94 27.26 -22.22
CA PRO A 58 -31.61 26.67 -22.35
C PRO A 58 -30.54 27.70 -22.00
N VAL A 59 -29.50 27.27 -21.30
CA VAL A 59 -28.36 28.13 -20.93
C VAL A 59 -27.15 27.72 -21.74
N SER A 60 -26.70 28.61 -22.62
CA SER A 60 -25.52 28.42 -23.46
C SER A 60 -24.37 29.30 -22.98
N PHE A 61 -23.20 28.71 -22.81
CA PHE A 61 -21.98 29.44 -22.47
C PHE A 61 -20.79 28.86 -23.23
N THR A 62 -19.77 29.70 -23.46
CA THR A 62 -18.53 29.30 -24.12
C THR A 62 -17.44 29.13 -23.08
N VAL A 63 -16.85 27.94 -23.02
CA VAL A 63 -15.64 27.72 -22.24
C VAL A 63 -14.47 28.16 -23.11
N LYS A 64 -13.65 29.09 -22.60
CA LYS A 64 -12.41 29.51 -23.25
C LYS A 64 -11.25 28.92 -22.47
N THR A 65 -10.30 28.29 -23.17
CA THR A 65 -9.02 27.94 -22.58
C THR A 65 -8.19 29.19 -22.29
N VAL A 66 -7.13 29.04 -21.49
CA VAL A 66 -6.22 30.13 -21.17
C VAL A 66 -5.66 30.71 -22.46
N ALA A 67 -5.82 32.03 -22.64
CA ALA A 67 -5.28 32.72 -23.80
C ALA A 67 -3.75 32.64 -23.77
N VAL A 68 -3.18 31.86 -24.69
CA VAL A 68 -1.72 31.77 -24.85
C VAL A 68 -1.28 33.00 -25.65
N ASN A 69 -0.52 33.88 -25.00
CA ASN A 69 0.09 35.01 -25.68
C ASN A 69 1.28 34.51 -26.53
N MET A 70 1.09 34.41 -27.84
CA MET A 70 2.15 33.96 -28.76
C MET A 70 3.35 34.91 -28.85
N LYS A 71 3.24 36.14 -28.31
CA LYS A 71 4.36 37.11 -28.24
C LYS A 71 5.26 36.85 -27.03
N GLU A 72 4.76 36.19 -26.00
CA GLU A 72 5.59 35.65 -24.94
C GLU A 72 6.20 34.34 -25.48
N GLY A 73 7.52 34.22 -25.47
CA GLY A 73 8.21 33.01 -25.94
C GLY A 73 7.68 31.73 -25.26
N ILE A 74 7.94 30.59 -25.89
CA ILE A 74 7.57 29.27 -25.36
C ILE A 74 8.11 29.15 -23.93
N LYS A 75 7.22 29.08 -22.94
CA LYS A 75 7.59 28.88 -21.55
C LYS A 75 8.09 27.44 -21.40
N ASP A 76 9.24 27.30 -20.74
CA ASP A 76 9.82 25.99 -20.47
C ASP A 76 8.85 25.11 -19.66
N VAL A 77 8.90 23.80 -19.89
CA VAL A 77 8.09 22.84 -19.16
C VAL A 77 8.51 22.87 -17.70
N LYS A 78 7.54 23.03 -16.79
CA LYS A 78 7.80 23.07 -15.35
C LYS A 78 8.70 21.89 -14.95
N SER A 79 9.85 22.20 -14.38
CA SER A 79 10.81 21.17 -13.99
C SER A 79 10.19 20.20 -12.97
N PRO A 80 10.60 18.92 -12.98
CA PRO A 80 10.11 17.94 -12.03
C PRO A 80 10.34 18.42 -10.59
N ILE A 81 9.30 18.32 -9.77
CA ILE A 81 9.40 18.60 -8.33
C ILE A 81 10.24 17.48 -7.72
N LYS A 82 11.42 17.82 -7.21
CA LYS A 82 12.28 16.88 -6.47
C LYS A 82 11.71 16.73 -5.07
N ILE A 83 11.33 15.52 -4.70
CA ILE A 83 10.93 15.18 -3.33
C ILE A 83 12.21 15.19 -2.47
N PRO A 84 12.27 15.97 -1.38
CA PRO A 84 13.46 16.01 -0.53
C PRO A 84 13.69 14.64 0.11
N PHE A 85 14.94 14.18 0.11
CA PHE A 85 15.32 12.90 0.73
C PHE A 85 15.31 13.02 2.26
N ASP A 86 14.59 12.14 2.94
CA ASP A 86 14.52 12.13 4.40
C ASP A 86 15.73 11.39 5.01
N TRP A 87 16.76 12.15 5.35
CA TRP A 87 17.96 11.64 6.02
C TRP A 87 17.69 10.92 7.34
N ARG A 88 16.60 11.26 8.04
CA ARG A 88 16.24 10.62 9.31
C ARG A 88 15.88 9.16 9.10
N TRP A 89 15.18 8.87 7.99
CA TRP A 89 14.80 7.51 7.63
C TRP A 89 16.03 6.64 7.37
N LEU A 90 17.02 7.16 6.62
CA LEU A 90 18.29 6.46 6.40
C LEU A 90 19.02 6.16 7.71
N LEU A 91 19.07 7.14 8.62
CA LEU A 91 19.77 7.02 9.90
C LEU A 91 19.12 5.98 10.81
N LEU A 92 17.78 5.87 10.80
CA LEU A 92 17.04 4.83 11.52
C LEU A 92 17.36 3.42 10.98
N TRP A 93 17.48 3.25 9.66
CA TRP A 93 17.86 1.97 9.07
C TRP A 93 19.29 1.55 9.41
N ILE A 94 20.23 2.50 9.42
CA ILE A 94 21.61 2.26 9.85
C ILE A 94 21.64 1.82 11.32
N LEU A 95 20.88 2.51 12.18
CA LEU A 95 20.79 2.17 13.60
C LEU A 95 20.17 0.78 13.81
N ALA A 96 19.10 0.46 13.08
CA ALA A 96 18.45 -0.85 13.14
C ALA A 96 19.39 -1.97 12.68
N ALA A 97 20.15 -1.76 11.61
CA ALA A 97 21.13 -2.72 11.12
C ALA A 97 22.26 -2.96 12.14
N LEU A 98 22.74 -1.89 12.81
CA LEU A 98 23.78 -1.99 13.82
C LEU A 98 23.29 -2.74 15.07
N LEU A 99 22.07 -2.47 15.52
CA LEU A 99 21.42 -3.21 16.61
C LEU A 99 21.24 -4.69 16.27
N ALA A 100 20.73 -5.00 15.07
CA ALA A 100 20.55 -6.37 14.62
C ALA A 100 21.88 -7.12 14.51
N GLY A 101 22.92 -6.49 13.94
CA GLY A 101 24.26 -7.04 13.85
C GLY A 101 24.91 -7.27 15.22
N GLY A 102 24.75 -6.32 16.15
CA GLY A 102 25.23 -6.44 17.52
C GLY A 102 24.57 -7.59 18.29
N LEU A 103 23.24 -7.72 18.17
CA LEU A 103 22.49 -8.83 18.75
C LEU A 103 22.92 -10.17 18.16
N ALA A 104 23.01 -10.27 16.83
CA ALA A 104 23.45 -11.49 16.14
C ALA A 104 24.87 -11.90 16.59
N PHE A 105 25.80 -10.96 16.71
CA PHE A 105 27.15 -11.22 17.20
C PHE A 105 27.16 -11.65 18.68
N TYR A 106 26.37 -10.99 19.54
CA TYR A 106 26.24 -11.33 20.95
C TYR A 106 25.72 -12.76 21.15
N PHE A 107 24.63 -13.11 20.46
CA PHE A 107 24.08 -14.46 20.49
C PHE A 107 25.08 -15.48 19.92
N TYR A 108 25.70 -15.21 18.77
CA TYR A 108 26.71 -16.11 18.19
C TYR A 108 27.85 -16.39 19.17
N ARG A 109 28.38 -15.35 19.84
CA ARG A 109 29.43 -15.49 20.86
C ARG A 109 28.93 -16.28 22.08
N ARG A 110 27.69 -16.05 22.52
CA ARG A 110 27.08 -16.77 23.67
C ARG A 110 26.84 -18.24 23.38
N TYR A 111 26.36 -18.57 22.17
CA TYR A 111 26.17 -19.95 21.72
C TYR A 111 27.49 -20.68 21.54
N ARG A 112 28.51 -20.05 20.96
CA ARG A 112 29.84 -20.65 20.77
C ARG A 112 30.55 -20.92 22.10
N LYS A 113 30.41 -20.04 23.09
CA LYS A 113 30.92 -20.30 24.45
C LYS A 113 30.18 -21.43 25.16
N SER A 114 28.90 -21.65 24.87
CA SER A 114 28.11 -22.74 25.47
C SER A 114 28.40 -24.11 24.87
N LYS A 115 28.88 -24.18 23.62
CA LYS A 115 29.27 -25.43 22.94
C LYS A 115 30.72 -25.85 23.18
N GLY A 116 31.49 -25.10 23.98
CA GLY A 116 32.86 -25.45 24.36
C GLY A 116 32.96 -26.55 25.43
N THR A 117 31.83 -27.07 25.90
CA THR A 117 31.75 -28.14 26.90
C THR A 117 30.76 -29.21 26.45
N GLU A 118 30.93 -29.75 25.25
CA GLU A 118 30.61 -31.16 25.11
C GLU A 118 31.78 -31.91 25.77
N PRO A 119 31.57 -32.65 26.87
CA PRO A 119 32.60 -33.56 27.32
C PRO A 119 32.83 -34.51 26.15
N ALA A 120 33.98 -34.37 25.49
CA ALA A 120 34.47 -35.39 24.56
C ALA A 120 34.25 -36.71 25.30
N ALA A 121 33.38 -37.56 24.73
CA ALA A 121 32.97 -38.81 25.35
C ALA A 121 34.23 -39.43 25.93
N GLN A 122 34.32 -39.51 27.26
CA GLN A 122 35.47 -40.12 27.91
C GLN A 122 35.52 -41.51 27.33
N VAL A 123 36.47 -41.74 26.43
CA VAL A 123 36.82 -43.09 26.02
C VAL A 123 37.30 -43.70 27.32
N VAL A 124 36.42 -44.50 27.94
CA VAL A 124 36.72 -45.20 29.18
C VAL A 124 37.96 -46.02 28.87
N ARG A 125 39.12 -45.52 29.30
CA ARG A 125 40.38 -46.25 29.23
C ARG A 125 40.23 -47.38 30.23
N ILE A 126 39.66 -48.49 29.77
CA ILE A 126 39.75 -49.75 30.49
C ILE A 126 41.23 -50.02 30.77
N SER A 127 41.52 -50.51 31.96
CA SER A 127 42.90 -50.79 32.31
C SER A 127 43.48 -51.83 31.32
N PRO A 128 44.79 -51.79 31.01
CA PRO A 128 45.39 -52.75 30.09
C PRO A 128 45.13 -54.21 30.52
N HIS A 129 45.02 -54.45 31.83
CA HIS A 129 44.74 -55.77 32.38
C HIS A 129 43.32 -56.25 32.07
N GLU A 130 42.30 -55.39 32.23
CA GLU A 130 40.91 -55.73 31.89
C GLU A 130 40.73 -55.99 30.39
N ALA A 131 41.42 -55.19 29.55
CA ALA A 131 41.42 -55.40 28.10
C ALA A 131 42.02 -56.76 27.72
N ALA A 132 43.13 -57.15 28.35
CA ALA A 132 43.79 -58.43 28.11
C ALA A 132 42.93 -59.62 28.58
N LEU A 133 42.31 -59.53 29.76
CA LEU A 133 41.38 -60.54 30.27
C LEU A 133 40.17 -60.72 29.35
N LYS A 134 39.60 -59.61 28.86
CA LYS A 134 38.47 -59.67 27.92
C LYS A 134 38.87 -60.34 26.61
N ALA A 135 40.02 -59.97 26.04
CA ALA A 135 40.54 -60.59 24.81
C ALA A 135 40.83 -62.09 24.99
N LEU A 136 41.35 -62.49 26.15
CA LEU A 136 41.58 -63.91 26.49
C LEU A 136 40.27 -64.69 26.56
N ASN A 137 39.25 -64.14 27.22
CA ASN A 137 37.93 -64.76 27.30
C ASN A 137 37.29 -64.91 25.93
N GLU A 138 37.35 -63.88 25.08
CA GLU A 138 36.85 -63.96 23.70
C GLU A 138 37.57 -65.05 22.89
N LEU A 139 38.88 -65.22 23.08
CA LEU A 139 39.65 -66.27 22.40
C LEU A 139 39.24 -67.67 22.89
N ASN A 140 38.98 -67.82 24.20
CA ASN A 140 38.54 -69.07 24.80
C ASN A 140 37.13 -69.46 24.32
N GLU A 141 36.19 -68.52 24.32
CA GLU A 141 34.82 -68.75 23.82
C GLU A 141 34.82 -69.15 22.35
N LYS A 142 35.63 -68.50 21.52
CA LYS A 142 35.69 -68.79 20.09
C LYS A 142 36.44 -70.10 19.78
N GLN A 143 37.10 -70.71 20.76
CA GLN A 143 37.90 -71.95 20.66
C GLN A 143 38.76 -72.02 19.38
N LEU A 144 39.26 -70.88 18.91
CA LEU A 144 39.96 -70.78 17.61
C LEU A 144 41.26 -71.57 17.62
N TRP A 145 41.83 -71.77 18.81
CA TRP A 145 43.04 -72.54 19.05
C TRP A 145 42.82 -74.07 19.08
N GLN A 146 41.56 -74.55 19.10
CA GLN A 146 41.23 -75.98 19.01
C GLN A 146 40.86 -76.44 17.60
N LYS A 147 40.78 -75.52 16.63
CA LYS A 147 40.51 -75.82 15.22
C LYS A 147 41.76 -75.81 14.34
N GLY A 148 42.94 -76.00 14.95
CA GLY A 148 44.21 -76.18 14.25
C GLY A 148 44.39 -77.61 13.75
#